data_AF-A0A2V6H6W8-F1
#
_entry.id   AF-A0A2V6H6W8-F1
#
_cell.length_a   1.000
_cell.length_b   1.000
_cell.length_c   1.000
_cell.angle_alpha   90.00
_cell.angle_beta   90.00
_cell.angle_gamma   90.00
#
_symmetry.space_group_name_H-M   'P 1'
#
loop_
_entity.id
_entity.type
_entity.pdbx_description
1 polymer ?
#
loop_
_entity_poly.entity_id
_entity_poly.type
_entity_poly.pdbx_seq_one_letter_code
_entity_poly.pdbx_strand_id
1 'polypeptide(L)'
;MTESEFAFIALPISALVAPSTFAVQYLTVDQAQRAIFPGKSLMAAPVKLAPAQRKAIEQTSGVRVLHDEQQVWRVNGGGWFIV
;
A
#
# COMPACT_ATOMS: atom_id res chain seq x y z
N MET A 1 10.47 -46.69 5.46
CA MET A 1 10.05 -45.28 5.47
C MET A 1 10.26 -44.73 4.08
N THR A 2 9.17 -44.57 3.34
CA THR A 2 9.16 -44.12 1.94
C THR A 2 9.05 -42.59 1.88
N GLU A 3 9.63 -41.98 0.84
CA GLU A 3 9.76 -40.51 0.67
C GLU A 3 8.45 -39.72 0.83
N SER A 4 7.30 -40.38 0.64
CA SER A 4 5.95 -39.84 0.84
C SER A 4 5.63 -39.44 2.28
N GLU A 5 6.23 -40.07 3.29
CA GLU A 5 5.96 -39.76 4.71
C GLU A 5 6.63 -38.44 5.15
N PHE A 6 7.77 -38.08 4.54
CA PHE A 6 8.47 -36.83 4.81
C PHE A 6 7.70 -35.61 4.29
N ALA A 7 7.02 -35.74 3.14
CA ALA A 7 6.24 -34.66 2.55
C ALA A 7 5.06 -34.23 3.43
N PHE A 8 4.42 -35.17 4.14
CA PHE A 8 3.25 -34.88 4.99
C PHE A 8 3.63 -34.25 6.34
N ILE A 9 4.81 -34.53 6.89
CA ILE A 9 5.28 -33.92 8.15
C ILE A 9 5.90 -32.53 7.92
N ALA A 10 6.49 -32.27 6.75
CA ALA A 10 7.13 -30.98 6.45
C ALA A 10 6.13 -29.81 6.22
N LEU A 11 4.88 -30.12 5.83
CA LEU A 11 3.84 -29.14 5.51
C LEU A 11 3.32 -28.33 6.72
N PRO A 12 2.99 -28.91 7.89
CA PRO A 12 2.52 -28.12 9.03
C PRO A 12 3.61 -27.26 9.68
N ILE A 13 4.88 -27.67 9.64
CA ILE A 13 5.98 -26.95 10.32
C ILE A 13 6.29 -25.63 9.60
N SER A 14 6.22 -25.58 8.27
CA SER A 14 6.52 -24.35 7.51
C SER A 14 5.52 -23.21 7.77
N ALA A 15 4.28 -23.51 8.19
CA ALA A 15 3.29 -22.50 8.52
C ALA A 15 3.55 -21.82 9.88
N LEU A 16 4.23 -22.50 10.82
CA LEU A 16 4.57 -21.95 12.14
C LEU A 16 5.83 -21.06 12.13
N VAL A 17 6.68 -21.18 11.11
CA VAL A 17 7.94 -20.42 11.00
C VAL A 17 7.82 -19.24 10.03
N ALA A 18 6.60 -18.92 9.56
CA ALA A 18 6.40 -17.73 8.76
C ALA A 18 6.79 -16.50 9.59
N PRO A 19 7.81 -15.71 9.18
CA PRO A 19 8.20 -14.52 9.92
C PRO A 19 7.00 -13.57 9.94
N SER A 20 6.61 -13.10 11.13
CA SER A 20 5.65 -12.03 11.25
C SER A 20 6.22 -10.81 10.54
N THR A 21 5.63 -10.45 9.41
CA THR A 21 6.02 -9.24 8.69
C THR A 21 5.54 -8.06 9.51
N PHE A 22 6.49 -7.34 10.11
CA PHE A 22 6.21 -6.18 10.94
C PHE A 22 6.41 -4.91 10.12
N ALA A 23 5.32 -4.20 9.86
CA ALA A 23 5.35 -2.86 9.30
C ALA A 23 5.04 -1.86 10.41
N VAL A 24 5.98 -0.96 10.71
CA VAL A 24 5.74 0.11 11.68
C VAL A 24 4.80 1.13 11.05
N GLN A 25 3.56 1.20 11.54
CA GLN A 25 2.65 2.29 11.20
C GLN A 25 2.94 3.48 12.14
N TYR A 26 3.62 4.50 11.62
CA TYR A 26 3.91 5.71 12.42
C TYR A 26 2.68 6.60 12.59
N LEU A 27 1.93 6.83 11.50
CA LEU A 27 0.73 7.66 11.50
C LEU A 27 -0.37 6.99 10.69
N THR A 28 -1.59 6.96 11.21
CA THR A 28 -2.76 6.64 10.39
C THR A 28 -3.02 7.75 9.37
N VAL A 29 -3.80 7.45 8.33
CA VAL A 29 -4.22 8.46 7.33
C VAL A 29 -4.83 9.68 8.02
N ASP A 30 -5.77 9.49 8.94
CA ASP A 30 -6.40 10.58 9.69
C ASP A 30 -5.39 11.38 10.56
N GLN A 31 -4.46 10.70 11.22
CA GLN A 31 -3.40 11.37 11.99
C GLN A 31 -2.49 12.21 11.09
N ALA A 32 -2.09 11.68 9.93
CA ALA A 32 -1.27 12.40 8.95
C ALA A 32 -2.02 13.60 8.36
N GLN A 33 -3.32 13.45 8.05
CA GLN A 33 -4.17 14.53 7.57
C GLN A 33 -4.23 15.69 8.57
N ARG A 34 -4.46 15.39 9.86
CA ARG A 34 -4.50 16.40 10.93
C ARG A 34 -3.15 17.04 11.19
N ALA A 35 -2.06 16.29 11.07
CA ALA A 35 -0.70 16.78 11.28
C ALA A 35 -0.25 17.73 10.16
N ILE A 36 -0.56 17.43 8.90
CA ILE A 36 -0.14 18.22 7.73
C ILE A 36 -1.11 19.36 7.44
N PHE A 37 -2.41 19.14 7.58
CA PHE A 37 -3.47 20.11 7.25
C PHE A 37 -4.40 20.37 8.45
N PRO A 38 -3.90 21.00 9.53
CA PRO A 38 -4.67 21.22 10.74
C PRO A 38 -5.91 22.09 10.46
N GLY A 39 -7.08 21.63 10.92
CA GLY A 39 -8.35 22.35 10.76
C GLY A 39 -8.88 22.42 9.33
N LYS A 40 -8.28 21.70 8.37
CA LYS A 40 -8.79 21.61 7.00
C LYS A 40 -9.65 20.37 6.82
N SER A 41 -10.69 20.51 6.00
CA SER A 41 -11.46 19.37 5.51
C SER A 41 -10.75 18.79 4.28
N LEU A 42 -10.62 17.47 4.26
CA LEU A 42 -10.07 16.72 3.14
C LEU A 42 -11.17 15.83 2.56
N MET A 43 -11.39 15.91 1.25
CA MET A 43 -12.38 15.10 0.56
C MET A 43 -11.68 13.98 -0.20
N ALA A 44 -12.08 12.73 0.06
CA ALA A 44 -11.57 11.58 -0.68
C ALA A 44 -11.92 11.73 -2.17
N ALA A 45 -10.91 11.59 -3.02
CA ALA A 45 -10.97 11.71 -4.46
C ALA A 45 -10.09 10.61 -5.08
N PRO A 46 -10.44 9.33 -4.91
CA PRO A 46 -9.63 8.22 -5.42
C PRO A 46 -9.45 8.35 -6.93
N VAL A 47 -8.21 8.16 -7.39
CA VAL A 47 -7.86 8.29 -8.81
C VAL A 47 -7.52 6.92 -9.36
N LYS A 48 -8.30 6.47 -10.35
CA LYS A 48 -7.99 5.28 -11.12
C LYS A 48 -7.11 5.64 -12.31
N LEU A 49 -5.89 5.11 -12.32
CA LEU A 49 -4.91 5.31 -13.38
C LEU A 49 -5.22 4.40 -14.57
N ALA A 50 -5.36 5.00 -15.75
CA ALA A 50 -5.41 4.25 -16.99
C ALA A 50 -4.04 3.57 -17.24
N PRO A 51 -4.00 2.42 -17.97
CA PRO A 51 -2.75 1.72 -18.26
C PRO A 51 -1.68 2.60 -18.91
N ALA A 52 -2.09 3.52 -19.79
CA ALA A 52 -1.19 4.48 -20.44
C ALA A 52 -0.59 5.48 -19.44
N GLN A 53 -1.39 5.99 -18.50
CA GLN A 53 -0.94 6.91 -17.46
C GLN A 53 0.04 6.22 -16.51
N ARG A 54 -0.27 4.98 -16.12
CA ARG A 54 0.63 4.17 -15.28
C ARG A 54 2.00 4.00 -15.94
N LYS A 55 2.02 3.60 -17.22
CA LYS A 55 3.26 3.44 -17.98
C LYS A 55 4.06 4.75 -18.07
N ALA A 56 3.39 5.87 -18.28
CA ALA A 56 4.04 7.18 -18.32
C ALA A 56 4.66 7.55 -16.96
N ILE A 57 3.97 7.26 -15.85
CA ILE A 57 4.50 7.46 -14.49
C ILE A 57 5.74 6.59 -14.29
N GLU A 58 5.68 5.29 -14.58
CA GLU A 58 6.81 4.37 -14.43
C GLU A 58 8.04 4.78 -15.25
N GLN A 59 7.81 5.23 -16.49
CA GLN A 59 8.89 5.70 -17.36
C GLN A 59 9.55 6.99 -16.84
N THR A 60 8.77 7.86 -16.21
CA THR A 60 9.27 9.16 -15.72
C THR A 60 9.90 9.04 -14.35
N SER A 61 9.31 8.25 -13.45
CA SER A 61 9.80 8.05 -12.09
C SER A 61 10.91 7.02 -11.99
N GLY A 62 11.01 6.11 -12.97
CA GLY A 62 11.86 4.91 -12.88
C GLY A 62 11.38 3.89 -11.85
N VAL A 63 10.22 4.12 -11.22
CA VAL A 63 9.65 3.29 -10.16
C VAL A 63 8.37 2.62 -10.66
N ARG A 64 8.27 1.32 -10.43
CA ARG A 64 7.09 0.52 -10.77
C ARG A 64 5.86 0.99 -9.97
N VAL A 65 4.73 1.18 -10.64
CA VAL A 65 3.46 1.56 -10.00
C VAL A 65 2.68 0.30 -9.69
N LEU A 66 2.63 -0.06 -8.40
CA LEU A 66 2.04 -1.31 -7.93
C LEU A 66 0.50 -1.31 -7.95
N HIS A 67 -0.11 -0.15 -7.72
CA HIS A 67 -1.56 0.01 -7.60
C HIS A 67 -2.13 0.87 -8.74
N ASP A 68 -3.19 0.37 -9.37
CA ASP A 68 -3.93 1.09 -10.41
C ASP A 68 -4.88 2.16 -9.84
N GLU A 69 -5.25 2.03 -8.57
CA GLU A 69 -5.97 3.06 -7.82
C GLU A 69 -5.04 3.75 -6.83
N GLN A 70 -5.05 5.08 -6.85
CA GLN A 70 -4.31 5.92 -5.92
C GLN A 70 -5.27 6.55 -4.92
N GLN A 71 -4.96 6.42 -3.63
CA GLN A 71 -5.73 7.03 -2.56
C GLN A 71 -5.32 8.49 -2.45
N VAL A 72 -6.21 9.39 -2.89
CA VAL A 72 -5.94 10.81 -2.96
C VAL A 72 -7.05 11.58 -2.27
N TRP A 73 -6.70 12.67 -1.60
CA TRP A 73 -7.63 13.60 -0.97
C TRP A 73 -7.40 15.03 -1.46
N ARG A 74 -8.51 15.73 -1.74
CA ARG A 74 -8.50 17.16 -2.05
C ARG A 74 -8.65 17.97 -0.77
N VAL A 75 -7.71 18.86 -0.50
CA VAL A 75 -7.73 19.72 0.69
C VAL A 75 -8.57 20.97 0.41
N ASN A 76 -9.46 21.33 1.33
CA ASN A 76 -10.22 22.58 1.26
C ASN A 76 -9.26 23.78 1.41
N GLY A 77 -9.23 24.65 0.40
CA GLY A 77 -8.26 25.74 0.27
C GLY A 77 -7.10 25.45 -0.68
N GLY A 78 -7.07 24.26 -1.30
CA GLY A 78 -6.08 23.87 -2.31
C GLY A 78 -5.05 22.87 -1.78
N GLY A 79 -4.41 22.16 -2.71
CA GLY A 79 -3.45 21.10 -2.40
C GLY A 79 -4.03 19.70 -2.59
N TRP A 80 -3.14 18.71 -2.54
CA TRP A 80 -3.44 17.30 -2.67
C TRP A 80 -2.70 16.54 -1.58
N PHE A 81 -3.38 15.56 -0.98
CA PHE A 81 -2.79 14.61 -0.07
C PHE A 81 -2.88 13.22 -0.71
N ILE A 82 -1.75 12.53 -0.83
CA ILE A 82 -1.61 11.25 -1.55
C ILE A 82 -0.93 10.27 -0.59
N VAL A 83 -1.47 9.07 -0.44
CA VAL A 83 -0.96 8.01 0.44
C VAL A 83 -0.88 6.68 -0.31
#